data_AF-A0A6G9H6J2-F1
#
_entry.id   AF-A0A6G9H6J2-F1
#
_cell.length_a   1.000
_cell.length_b   1.000
_cell.length_c   1.000
_cell.angle_alpha   90.00
_cell.angle_beta   90.00
_cell.angle_gamma   90.00
#
_symmetry.space_group_name_H-M   'P 1'
#
loop_
_entity.id
_entity.type
_entity.pdbx_description
1 polymer ?
#
loop_
_entity_poly.entity_id
_entity_poly.type
_entity_poly.pdbx_seq_one_letter_code
_entity_poly.pdbx_strand_id
1 'polypeptide(L)'
;MGDHSAEPAPGLWEYALAAADELVLWHLGTAAARQDRVEEVQAHHAPVVVLLAAALHDRALAADLAGTDLDRVELAAAYQVLEAHAVPAVEAAPAAPGLGGEQRAQLLAERETPAFEVVRTAALRVLAGHLADGGPLLADRAGALAAEGRARRLRQLEHRGPTGGI
;
A
#
# COMPACT_ATOMS: atom_id res chain seq x y z
N MET A 1 -30.26 13.62 23.29
CA MET A 1 -30.52 13.03 21.97
C MET A 1 -29.24 13.22 21.18
N GLY A 2 -28.34 12.24 21.26
CA GLY A 2 -26.96 12.36 20.81
C GLY A 2 -26.93 12.36 19.30
N ASP A 3 -26.35 13.42 18.73
CA ASP A 3 -26.03 13.51 17.32
C ASP A 3 -24.93 12.47 17.05
N HIS A 4 -25.31 11.26 16.64
CA HIS A 4 -24.38 10.31 16.06
C HIS A 4 -24.07 10.84 14.67
N SER A 5 -23.16 11.82 14.60
CA SER A 5 -22.48 12.18 13.37
C SER A 5 -21.79 10.90 12.89
N ALA A 6 -22.46 10.18 11.98
CA ALA A 6 -21.84 9.08 11.27
C ALA A 6 -20.57 9.66 10.63
N GLU A 7 -19.41 9.13 11.00
CA GLU A 7 -18.17 9.50 10.33
C GLU A 7 -18.39 9.31 8.82
N PRO A 8 -18.03 10.29 7.99
CA PRO A 8 -18.17 10.15 6.55
C PRO A 8 -17.41 8.90 6.11
N ALA A 9 -18.03 8.08 5.27
CA ALA A 9 -17.39 6.88 4.74
C ALA A 9 -16.04 7.28 4.10
N PRO A 10 -14.98 6.46 4.25
CA PRO A 10 -13.67 6.79 3.70
C PRO A 10 -13.76 7.07 2.20
N GLY A 11 -13.01 8.07 1.73
CA GLY A 11 -12.89 8.36 0.31
C GLY A 11 -12.07 7.29 -0.43
N LEU A 12 -12.06 7.37 -1.77
CA LEU A 12 -11.29 6.47 -2.63
C LEU A 12 -9.79 6.48 -2.29
N TRP A 13 -9.24 7.64 -1.90
CA TRP A 13 -7.84 7.78 -1.52
C TRP A 13 -7.50 7.01 -0.25
N GLU A 14 -8.35 7.09 0.77
CA GLU A 14 -8.19 6.35 2.02
C GLU A 14 -8.25 4.84 1.80
N TYR A 15 -9.16 4.38 0.93
CA TYR A 15 -9.18 2.98 0.50
C TYR A 15 -7.90 2.59 -0.25
N ALA A 16 -7.38 3.46 -1.14
CA ALA A 16 -6.14 3.20 -1.86
C ALA A 16 -4.93 3.11 -0.93
N LEU A 17 -4.85 3.97 0.10
CA LEU A 17 -3.82 3.91 1.14
C LEU A 17 -3.91 2.62 1.95
N ALA A 18 -5.10 2.26 2.41
CA ALA A 18 -5.29 1.04 3.19
C ALA A 18 -4.95 -0.22 2.37
N ALA A 19 -5.38 -0.26 1.10
CA ALA A 19 -5.03 -1.36 0.19
C ALA A 19 -3.52 -1.43 -0.05
N ALA A 20 -2.86 -0.30 -0.32
CA ALA A 20 -1.42 -0.23 -0.50
C ALA A 20 -0.65 -0.71 0.74
N ASP A 21 -1.08 -0.31 1.93
CA ASP A 21 -0.50 -0.75 3.21
C ASP A 21 -0.59 -2.27 3.37
N GLU A 22 -1.77 -2.86 3.13
CA GLU A 22 -1.94 -4.31 3.21
C GLU A 22 -1.10 -5.07 2.15
N LEU A 23 -0.95 -4.54 0.94
CA LEU A 23 -0.05 -5.11 -0.07
C LEU A 23 1.42 -5.09 0.42
N VAL A 24 1.89 -3.97 0.97
CA VAL A 24 3.24 -3.85 1.51
C VAL A 24 3.46 -4.80 2.69
N LEU A 25 2.52 -4.85 3.63
CA LEU A 25 2.60 -5.73 4.80
C LEU A 25 2.59 -7.21 4.39
N TRP A 26 1.78 -7.57 3.39
CA TRP A 26 1.82 -8.91 2.82
C TRP A 26 3.19 -9.24 2.22
N HIS A 27 3.73 -8.31 1.43
CA HIS A 27 5.02 -8.47 0.80
C HIS A 27 6.11 -8.63 1.87
N LEU A 28 6.16 -7.78 2.89
CA LEU A 28 7.17 -7.88 3.97
C LEU A 28 7.13 -9.23 4.69
N GLY A 29 5.93 -9.74 5.02
CA GLY A 29 5.78 -11.04 5.67
C GLY A 29 6.26 -12.20 4.79
N THR A 30 5.94 -12.14 3.49
CA THR A 30 6.26 -13.20 2.53
C THR A 30 7.72 -13.12 2.04
N ALA A 31 8.22 -11.92 1.79
CA ALA A 31 9.58 -11.63 1.36
C ALA A 31 10.60 -11.96 2.45
N ALA A 32 10.25 -11.82 3.74
CA ALA A 32 11.10 -12.27 4.84
C ALA A 32 11.34 -13.78 4.78
N ALA A 33 10.31 -14.56 4.46
CA ALA A 33 10.45 -15.99 4.24
C ALA A 33 11.30 -16.32 3.00
N ARG A 34 11.35 -15.41 2.01
CA ARG A 34 12.10 -15.56 0.75
C ARG A 34 13.47 -14.87 0.76
N GLN A 35 13.85 -14.20 1.85
CA GLN A 35 15.06 -13.37 1.98
C GLN A 35 15.17 -12.27 0.90
N ASP A 36 14.04 -11.70 0.47
CA ASP A 36 13.99 -10.71 -0.62
C ASP A 36 13.96 -9.27 -0.07
N ARG A 37 15.15 -8.62 -0.02
CA ARG A 37 15.38 -7.18 0.29
C ARG A 37 14.35 -6.51 1.20
N VAL A 38 13.96 -7.18 2.27
CA VAL A 38 12.88 -6.76 3.17
C VAL A 38 13.25 -5.45 3.86
N GLU A 39 14.53 -5.30 4.21
CA GLU A 39 15.05 -4.16 4.93
C GLU A 39 14.87 -2.87 4.12
N GLU A 40 14.96 -2.93 2.79
CA GLU A 40 14.78 -1.80 1.89
C GLU A 40 13.31 -1.35 1.88
N VAL A 41 12.37 -2.29 1.70
CA VAL A 41 10.93 -1.99 1.72
C VAL A 41 10.49 -1.51 3.10
N GLN A 42 11.04 -2.08 4.18
CA GLN A 42 10.73 -1.68 5.55
C GLN A 42 11.27 -0.28 5.89
N ALA A 43 12.50 0.03 5.50
CA ALA A 43 13.10 1.36 5.73
C ALA A 43 12.32 2.48 5.02
N HIS A 44 11.69 2.16 3.89
CA HIS A 44 10.92 3.10 3.07
C HIS A 44 9.41 2.84 3.09
N HIS A 45 8.89 2.16 4.12
CA HIS A 45 7.52 1.69 4.17
C HIS A 45 6.48 2.77 3.82
N ALA A 46 6.48 3.90 4.54
CA ALA A 46 5.48 4.93 4.34
C ALA A 46 5.54 5.60 2.94
N PRO A 47 6.72 6.01 2.41
CA PRO A 47 6.85 6.43 1.02
C PRO A 47 6.41 5.38 -0.01
N VAL A 48 6.72 4.10 0.21
CA VAL A 48 6.29 2.99 -0.67
C VAL A 48 4.76 2.88 -0.69
N VAL A 49 4.11 2.93 0.48
CA VAL A 49 2.64 2.89 0.61
C VAL A 49 2.00 4.04 -0.17
N VAL A 50 2.47 5.28 0.01
CA VAL A 50 1.89 6.44 -0.69
C VAL A 50 2.09 6.35 -2.20
N LEU A 51 3.25 5.89 -2.65
CA LEU A 51 3.52 5.72 -4.08
C LEU A 51 2.63 4.64 -4.70
N LEU A 52 2.42 3.51 -4.01
CA LEU A 52 1.49 2.46 -4.44
C LEU A 52 0.04 2.96 -4.45
N ALA A 53 -0.38 3.67 -3.40
CA ALA A 53 -1.72 4.25 -3.32
C ALA A 53 -1.98 5.23 -4.45
N ALA A 54 -0.99 6.05 -4.83
CA ALA A 54 -1.08 6.95 -5.98
C ALA A 54 -1.34 6.17 -7.29
N ALA A 55 -0.64 5.07 -7.53
CA ALA A 55 -0.85 4.25 -8.71
C ALA A 55 -2.23 3.55 -8.72
N LEU A 56 -2.66 3.00 -7.58
CA LEU A 56 -3.98 2.37 -7.46
C LEU A 56 -5.11 3.39 -7.66
N HIS A 57 -4.99 4.57 -7.03
CA HIS A 57 -5.96 5.64 -7.14
C HIS A 57 -6.05 6.19 -8.57
N ASP A 58 -4.91 6.41 -9.23
CA ASP A 58 -4.86 6.84 -10.63
C ASP A 58 -5.58 5.84 -11.55
N ARG A 59 -5.34 4.53 -11.39
CA ARG A 59 -6.04 3.50 -12.17
C ARG A 59 -7.52 3.39 -11.82
N ALA A 60 -7.89 3.60 -10.56
CA ALA A 60 -9.28 3.62 -10.14
C ALA A 60 -10.05 4.78 -10.80
N LEU A 61 -9.47 5.98 -10.80
CA LEU A 61 -10.04 7.14 -11.48
C LEU A 61 -10.15 6.93 -12.98
N ALA A 62 -9.12 6.35 -13.62
CA ALA A 62 -9.14 6.05 -15.05
C ALA A 62 -10.22 5.02 -15.42
N ALA A 63 -10.65 4.19 -14.47
CA ALA A 63 -11.71 3.20 -14.63
C ALA A 63 -13.07 3.65 -14.06
N ASP A 64 -13.19 4.91 -13.63
CA ASP A 64 -14.41 5.48 -13.02
C ASP A 64 -14.90 4.70 -11.78
N LEU A 65 -13.96 4.21 -10.97
CA LEU A 65 -14.22 3.46 -9.75
C LEU A 65 -14.28 4.39 -8.54
N ALA A 66 -15.13 4.06 -7.56
CA ALA A 66 -15.28 4.83 -6.33
C ALA A 66 -15.33 3.93 -5.08
N GLY A 67 -14.84 4.45 -3.95
CA GLY A 67 -14.90 3.76 -2.66
C GLY A 67 -14.34 2.33 -2.71
N THR A 68 -15.19 1.35 -2.40
CA THR A 68 -14.84 -0.08 -2.37
C THR A 68 -14.64 -0.71 -3.75
N ASP A 69 -15.03 -0.04 -4.84
CA ASP A 69 -14.81 -0.55 -6.20
C ASP A 69 -13.32 -0.62 -6.58
N LEU A 70 -12.43 -0.07 -5.76
CA LEU A 70 -10.98 -0.21 -5.87
C LEU A 70 -10.53 -1.66 -6.06
N ASP A 71 -11.27 -2.63 -5.53
CA ASP A 71 -11.02 -4.07 -5.67
C ASP A 71 -10.96 -4.53 -7.14
N ARG A 72 -11.55 -3.76 -8.06
CA ARG A 72 -11.57 -4.02 -9.50
C ARG A 72 -10.35 -3.47 -10.24
N VAL A 73 -9.43 -2.80 -9.55
CA VAL A 73 -8.19 -2.30 -10.15
C VAL A 73 -7.28 -3.48 -10.51
N GLU A 74 -6.78 -3.47 -11.74
CA GLU A 74 -5.77 -4.41 -12.20
C GLU A 74 -4.39 -4.06 -11.63
N LEU A 75 -3.76 -5.00 -10.94
CA LEU A 75 -2.42 -4.82 -10.36
C LEU A 75 -1.35 -4.63 -11.44
N ALA A 76 -1.53 -5.23 -12.62
CA ALA A 76 -0.64 -5.02 -13.76
C ALA A 76 -0.73 -3.58 -14.27
N ALA A 77 -1.93 -2.99 -14.29
CA ALA A 77 -2.10 -1.59 -14.68
C ALA A 77 -1.45 -0.64 -13.65
N ALA A 78 -1.58 -0.92 -12.35
CA ALA A 78 -0.90 -0.16 -11.31
C ALA A 78 0.64 -0.28 -11.41
N TYR A 79 1.15 -1.47 -11.75
CA TYR A 79 2.57 -1.69 -12.01
C TYR A 79 3.06 -0.80 -13.15
N GLN A 80 2.32 -0.75 -14.26
CA GLN A 80 2.65 0.08 -15.42
C GLN A 80 2.66 1.58 -15.09
N VAL A 81 1.76 2.05 -14.20
CA VAL A 81 1.82 3.43 -13.70
C VAL A 81 3.12 3.68 -12.95
N LEU A 82 3.55 2.78 -12.07
CA LEU A 82 4.81 2.95 -11.35
C LEU A 82 6.03 2.91 -12.28
N GLU A 83 5.99 2.09 -13.31
CA GLU A 83 7.10 1.95 -14.27
C GLU A 83 7.26 3.20 -15.15
N ALA A 84 6.16 3.73 -15.69
CA ALA A 84 6.21 4.78 -16.70
C ALA A 84 5.76 6.17 -16.21
N HIS A 85 4.93 6.24 -15.17
CA HIS A 85 4.16 7.44 -14.80
C HIS A 85 4.09 7.70 -13.29
N ALA A 86 5.08 7.22 -12.53
CA ALA A 86 5.09 7.33 -11.06
C ALA A 86 4.95 8.78 -10.56
N VAL A 87 5.72 9.71 -11.14
CA VAL A 87 5.71 11.12 -10.71
C VAL A 87 4.35 11.79 -10.98
N PRO A 88 3.78 11.75 -12.21
CA PRO A 88 2.43 12.27 -12.46
C PRO A 88 1.36 11.69 -11.53
N ALA A 89 1.42 10.39 -11.21
CA ALA A 89 0.45 9.77 -10.30
C ALA A 89 0.55 10.36 -8.88
N VAL A 90 1.77 10.57 -8.37
CA VAL A 90 1.99 11.22 -7.07
C VAL A 90 1.56 12.68 -7.08
N GLU A 91 1.79 13.41 -8.17
CA GLU A 91 1.33 14.80 -8.32
C GLU A 91 -0.20 14.91 -8.27
N ALA A 92 -0.91 13.98 -8.90
CA ALA A 92 -2.37 13.93 -8.91
C ALA A 92 -3.01 13.41 -7.61
N ALA A 93 -2.23 12.78 -6.72
CA ALA A 93 -2.74 12.22 -5.47
C ALA A 93 -3.28 13.32 -4.52
N PRO A 94 -4.49 13.16 -3.95
CA PRO A 94 -5.07 14.15 -3.03
C PRO A 94 -4.26 14.38 -1.75
N ALA A 95 -3.72 13.28 -1.18
CA ALA A 95 -2.85 13.19 0.00
C ALA A 95 -2.84 14.42 0.94
N ALA A 96 -3.93 14.60 1.68
CA ALA A 96 -4.01 15.60 2.74
C ALA A 96 -3.04 15.28 3.89
N PRO A 97 -2.73 16.26 4.78
CA PRO A 97 -1.98 15.99 6.01
C PRO A 97 -2.64 14.85 6.82
N GLY A 98 -1.84 13.90 7.32
CA GLY A 98 -2.34 12.69 7.98
C GLY A 98 -2.82 11.57 7.05
N LEU A 99 -2.99 11.85 5.75
CA LEU A 99 -3.34 10.88 4.70
C LEU A 99 -2.23 10.78 3.65
N GLY A 100 -0.98 10.68 4.11
CA GLY A 100 0.19 10.52 3.26
C GLY A 100 0.75 11.82 2.64
N GLY A 101 0.22 13.00 3.01
CA GLY A 101 0.65 14.27 2.44
C GLY A 101 2.13 14.60 2.64
N GLU A 102 2.71 14.23 3.79
CA GLU A 102 4.15 14.42 4.07
C GLU A 102 5.01 13.55 3.15
N GLN A 103 4.66 12.28 3.02
CA GLN A 103 5.38 11.34 2.15
C GLN A 103 5.20 11.72 0.68
N ARG A 104 4.02 12.20 0.27
CA ARG A 104 3.82 12.78 -1.06
C ARG A 104 4.75 13.96 -1.30
N ALA A 105 4.81 14.91 -0.36
CA ALA A 105 5.69 16.07 -0.47
C ALA A 105 7.16 15.65 -0.55
N GLN A 106 7.58 14.68 0.26
CA GLN A 106 8.92 14.09 0.22
C GLN A 106 9.22 13.48 -1.16
N LEU A 107 8.33 12.61 -1.67
CA LEU A 107 8.49 11.96 -2.98
C LEU A 107 8.62 12.98 -4.11
N LEU A 108 7.83 14.05 -4.08
CA LEU A 108 7.89 15.12 -5.08
C LEU A 108 9.17 15.95 -4.97
N ALA A 109 9.68 16.18 -3.75
CA ALA A 109 10.94 16.86 -3.53
C ALA A 109 12.14 16.02 -4.00
N GLU A 110 12.05 14.69 -3.88
CA GLU A 110 13.10 13.74 -4.21
C GLU A 110 13.01 13.20 -5.65
N ARG A 111 12.01 13.59 -6.44
CA ARG A 111 11.66 12.98 -7.74
C ARG A 111 12.78 12.92 -8.78
N GLU A 112 13.80 13.78 -8.67
CA GLU A 112 14.96 13.84 -9.57
C GLU A 112 16.22 13.23 -8.94
N THR A 113 16.06 12.53 -7.82
CA THR A 113 17.16 11.97 -7.03
C THR A 113 17.10 10.43 -7.01
N PRO A 114 18.23 9.76 -6.69
CA PRO A 114 18.23 8.31 -6.51
C PRO A 114 17.31 7.81 -5.39
N ALA A 115 16.95 8.66 -4.42
CA ALA A 115 16.07 8.26 -3.32
C ALA A 115 14.66 7.89 -3.82
N PHE A 116 14.11 8.67 -4.77
CA PHE A 116 12.84 8.34 -5.39
C PHE A 116 12.90 7.00 -6.14
N GLU A 117 14.00 6.73 -6.85
CA GLU A 117 14.20 5.48 -7.57
C GLU A 117 14.28 4.25 -6.66
N VAL A 118 14.86 4.39 -5.47
CA VAL A 118 14.83 3.35 -4.44
C VAL A 118 13.40 3.03 -4.01
N VAL A 119 12.61 4.07 -3.69
CA VAL A 119 11.20 3.89 -3.30
C VAL A 119 10.38 3.28 -4.44
N ARG A 120 10.56 3.77 -5.67
CA ARG A 120 9.88 3.24 -6.86
C ARG A 120 10.22 1.78 -7.10
N THR A 121 11.49 1.41 -7.00
CA THR A 121 11.93 0.02 -7.16
C THR A 121 11.35 -0.88 -6.08
N ALA A 122 11.32 -0.43 -4.82
CA ALA A 122 10.68 -1.15 -3.72
C ALA A 122 9.17 -1.35 -3.98
N ALA A 123 8.45 -0.33 -4.41
CA ALA A 123 7.03 -0.42 -4.78
C ALA A 123 6.78 -1.39 -5.95
N LEU A 124 7.62 -1.36 -6.99
CA LEU A 124 7.57 -2.30 -8.11
C LEU A 124 7.80 -3.75 -7.64
N ARG A 125 8.72 -4.00 -6.70
CA ARG A 125 8.93 -5.34 -6.12
C ARG A 125 7.71 -5.83 -5.35
N VAL A 126 7.05 -4.95 -4.58
CA VAL A 126 5.80 -5.30 -3.89
C VAL A 126 4.76 -5.79 -4.89
N LEU A 127 4.47 -5.02 -5.95
CA LEU A 127 3.50 -5.42 -6.98
C LEU A 127 3.93 -6.66 -7.76
N ALA A 128 5.22 -6.78 -8.11
CA ALA A 128 5.73 -7.98 -8.78
C ALA A 128 5.52 -9.23 -7.92
N GLY A 129 5.73 -9.13 -6.60
CA GLY A 129 5.47 -10.21 -5.65
C GLY A 129 4.00 -10.64 -5.63
N HIS A 130 3.07 -9.68 -5.73
CA HIS A 130 1.63 -9.98 -5.84
C HIS A 130 1.25 -10.62 -7.18
N LEU A 131 1.76 -10.08 -8.29
CA LEU A 131 1.51 -10.61 -9.63
C LEU A 131 2.05 -12.02 -9.82
N ALA A 132 3.19 -12.33 -9.19
CA ALA A 132 3.75 -13.68 -9.18
C ALA A 132 2.95 -14.66 -8.32
N ASP A 133 2.24 -14.17 -7.31
CA ASP A 133 1.50 -15.00 -6.34
C ASP A 133 0.03 -15.23 -6.74
N GLY A 134 -0.59 -14.36 -7.53
CA GLY A 134 -1.97 -14.60 -7.97
C GLY A 134 -2.62 -13.49 -8.79
N GLY A 135 -3.93 -13.62 -8.96
CA GLY A 135 -4.77 -13.03 -10.02
C GLY A 135 -4.61 -11.53 -10.32
N PRO A 136 -5.12 -11.10 -11.49
CA PRO A 136 -4.85 -9.78 -12.05
C PRO A 136 -5.44 -8.64 -11.23
N LEU A 137 -6.48 -8.88 -10.42
CA LEU A 137 -7.21 -7.86 -9.68
C LEU A 137 -6.76 -7.76 -8.22
N LEU A 138 -6.96 -6.58 -7.64
CA LEU A 138 -6.78 -6.39 -6.20
C LEU A 138 -7.68 -7.33 -5.39
N ALA A 139 -8.93 -7.55 -5.83
CA ALA A 139 -9.87 -8.50 -5.22
C ALA A 139 -9.30 -9.92 -5.11
N ASP A 140 -8.53 -10.36 -6.10
CA ASP A 140 -7.96 -11.72 -6.13
C ASP A 140 -6.94 -11.93 -5.00
N ARG A 141 -6.45 -10.83 -4.40
CA ARG A 141 -5.50 -10.84 -3.29
C ARG A 141 -6.17 -10.88 -1.93
N ALA A 142 -7.48 -10.62 -1.83
CA ALA A 142 -8.19 -10.49 -0.55
C ALA A 142 -7.95 -11.67 0.41
N GLY A 143 -7.99 -12.91 -0.11
CA GLY A 143 -7.72 -14.11 0.69
C GLY A 143 -6.31 -14.18 1.25
N ALA A 144 -5.30 -13.84 0.43
CA ALA A 144 -3.89 -13.84 0.82
C ALA A 144 -3.57 -12.73 1.82
N LEU A 145 -4.12 -11.52 1.61
CA LEU A 145 -3.99 -10.39 2.52
C LEU A 145 -4.61 -10.72 3.88
N ALA A 146 -5.83 -11.29 3.89
CA ALA A 146 -6.48 -11.69 5.12
C ALA A 146 -5.72 -12.79 5.88
N ALA A 147 -5.09 -13.73 5.16
CA ALA A 147 -4.26 -14.77 5.76
C ALA A 147 -3.02 -14.19 6.46
N GLU A 148 -2.31 -13.28 5.79
CA GLU A 148 -1.13 -12.64 6.37
C GLU A 148 -1.49 -11.70 7.54
N GLY A 149 -2.61 -10.98 7.44
CA GLY A 149 -3.14 -10.20 8.56
C GLY A 149 -3.43 -11.08 9.80
N ARG A 150 -3.95 -12.30 9.62
CA ARG A 150 -4.10 -13.27 10.73
C ARG A 150 -2.75 -13.73 11.27
N ALA A 151 -1.81 -14.09 10.40
CA ALA A 151 -0.48 -14.55 10.79
C ALA A 151 0.30 -13.48 11.58
N ARG A 152 0.24 -12.21 11.15
CA ARG A 152 0.80 -11.06 11.87
C ARG A 152 0.21 -10.92 13.28
N ARG A 153 -1.13 -11.00 13.41
CA ARG A 153 -1.78 -10.90 14.72
C ARG A 153 -1.33 -12.00 15.67
N LEU A 154 -1.19 -13.24 15.19
CA LEU A 154 -0.67 -14.34 16.01
C LEU A 154 0.77 -14.06 16.48
N ARG A 155 1.67 -13.65 15.57
CA ARG A 155 3.06 -13.29 15.93
C ARG A 155 3.11 -12.17 16.98
N GLN A 156 2.26 -11.15 16.87
CA GLN A 156 2.19 -10.06 17.84
C GLN A 156 1.73 -10.51 19.22
N LEU A 157 0.83 -11.49 19.31
CA LEU A 157 0.38 -12.07 20.58
C LEU A 157 1.48 -12.93 21.21
N GLU A 158 2.23 -13.68 20.41
CA GLU A 158 3.38 -14.49 20.87
C GLU A 158 4.52 -13.60 21.41
N HIS A 159 4.79 -12.48 20.75
CA HIS A 159 5.79 -11.50 21.21
C HIS A 159 5.33 -10.71 22.45
N ARG A 160 4.04 -10.80 22.81
CA ARG A 160 3.44 -10.24 24.03
C ARG A 160 3.31 -11.27 25.17
N GLY A 161 4.06 -12.37 25.12
CA GLY A 161 4.19 -13.33 26.23
C GLY A 161 4.50 -12.67 27.60
N PRO A 162 4.13 -13.31 28.72
CA PRO A 162 3.56 -12.63 29.89
C PRO A 162 4.59 -11.80 30.67
N THR A 163 4.49 -10.47 30.61
CA THR A 163 4.90 -9.62 31.73
C THR A 163 3.80 -9.66 32.78
N GLY A 164 3.74 -10.71 33.60
CA GLY A 164 2.76 -10.82 34.67
C GLY A 164 2.84 -12.14 35.44
N GLY A 165 3.53 -12.11 36.58
CA GLY A 165 3.75 -13.23 37.51
C GLY A 165 5.22 -13.63 37.48
N ILE A 166 6.05 -13.26 38.45
CA ILE A 166 5.89 -13.37 39.90
C ILE A 166 6.43 -12.11 40.60
#